data_AF-A0A7W9V4D8-F1
#
_entry.id   AF-A0A7W9V4D8-F1
#
_cell.length_a   1.000
_cell.length_b   1.000
_cell.length_c   1.000
_cell.angle_alpha   90.00
_cell.angle_beta   90.00
_cell.angle_gamma   90.00
#
_symmetry.space_group_name_H-M   'P 1'
#
loop_
_entity.id
_entity.type
_entity.pdbx_description
1 polymer ?
#
loop_
_entity_poly.entity_id
_entity_poly.type
_entity_poly.pdbx_seq_one_letter_code
_entity_poly.pdbx_strand_id
1 'polypeptide(L)'
;MASSPPLFAALALFMALAACNSRQADASTTASPVADAAARTASSDKATSGRAPSTSQAARQDDGVAALAESLHLRCENAAKGSGCVAGNMDAGDFYDVDVSPGCGADGNFAGVAKRDATLLDALPVTGSKVQVAARLSDGQFVCILATAHAGQRAAYYYVVAIPPASVGACKGKPICTQYGERPVDFVTQRKQGKRCAVAGKARPEGDCAQGWIEPQKLDVFSEGL
;
A
#
# COMPACT_ATOMS: atom_id res chain seq x y z
N MET A 1 13.84 -33.71 -40.21
CA MET A 1 12.70 -34.42 -40.82
C MET A 1 12.44 -35.67 -40.00
N ALA A 2 11.32 -35.71 -39.29
CA ALA A 2 10.64 -36.85 -38.60
C ALA A 2 9.77 -36.21 -37.50
N SER A 3 8.57 -35.71 -37.83
CA SER A 3 7.28 -36.44 -37.81
C SER A 3 6.66 -36.54 -36.40
N SER A 4 5.75 -35.61 -36.09
CA SER A 4 4.63 -35.80 -35.15
C SER A 4 3.51 -36.63 -35.84
N PRO A 5 2.43 -37.13 -35.16
CA PRO A 5 1.36 -36.29 -34.57
C PRO A 5 0.62 -36.97 -33.36
N PRO A 6 -0.68 -36.72 -33.05
CA PRO A 6 -1.08 -36.05 -31.81
C PRO A 6 -2.04 -36.88 -30.92
N LEU A 7 -2.31 -36.42 -29.69
CA LEU A 7 -3.45 -36.88 -28.91
C LEU A 7 -4.31 -35.69 -28.48
N PHE A 8 -5.48 -35.61 -29.13
CA PHE A 8 -6.65 -34.86 -28.70
C PHE A 8 -7.21 -35.46 -27.42
N ALA A 9 -7.55 -34.63 -26.44
CA ALA A 9 -8.66 -34.91 -25.52
C ALA A 9 -9.20 -33.59 -24.97
N ALA A 10 -10.37 -33.21 -25.46
CA ALA A 10 -11.21 -32.18 -24.91
C ALA A 10 -11.75 -32.61 -23.54
N LEU A 11 -11.89 -31.67 -22.61
CA LEU A 11 -12.96 -31.77 -21.61
C LEU A 11 -13.50 -30.38 -21.27
N ALA A 12 -14.81 -30.31 -21.29
CA ALA A 12 -15.63 -29.12 -21.22
C ALA A 12 -16.04 -28.78 -19.78
N LEU A 13 -16.25 -27.48 -19.56
CA LEU A 13 -17.43 -26.86 -18.94
C LEU A 13 -17.90 -27.37 -17.55
N PHE A 14 -17.73 -26.54 -16.53
CA PHE A 14 -18.74 -26.39 -15.47
C PHE A 14 -18.86 -24.91 -15.07
N MET A 15 -19.94 -24.29 -15.55
CA MET A 15 -20.55 -23.06 -15.02
C MET A 15 -21.46 -23.45 -13.86
N ALA A 16 -21.35 -22.77 -12.72
CA ALA A 16 -22.40 -22.73 -11.71
C ALA A 16 -22.41 -21.35 -11.03
N LEU A 17 -23.30 -20.48 -11.50
CA LEU A 17 -23.76 -19.31 -10.77
C LEU A 17 -24.76 -19.78 -9.70
N ALA A 18 -24.47 -19.48 -8.43
CA ALA A 18 -25.47 -19.53 -7.37
C ALA A 18 -25.84 -18.09 -6.98
N ALA A 19 -27.00 -17.65 -7.47
CA ALA A 19 -27.73 -16.51 -6.92
C ALA A 19 -28.81 -17.07 -5.98
N CYS A 20 -28.89 -16.56 -4.75
CA CYS A 20 -30.12 -16.62 -3.97
C CYS A 20 -30.28 -15.37 -3.10
N ASN A 21 -31.46 -14.81 -3.25
CA ASN A 21 -31.99 -13.56 -2.73
C ASN A 21 -32.01 -13.42 -1.22
N SER A 22 -31.95 -12.15 -0.84
CA SER A 22 -32.52 -11.46 0.31
C SER A 22 -33.84 -12.03 0.82
N ARG A 23 -33.97 -12.15 2.15
CA ARG A 23 -35.26 -12.02 2.86
C ARG A 23 -35.12 -11.07 4.04
N GLN A 24 -35.94 -10.02 3.98
CA GLN A 24 -36.32 -9.10 5.05
C GLN A 24 -37.56 -9.65 5.78
N ALA A 25 -38.00 -8.91 6.81
CA ALA A 25 -39.19 -9.08 7.66
C ALA A 25 -38.96 -9.92 8.95
N ASP A 26 -39.40 -9.53 10.15
CA ASP A 26 -40.23 -8.39 10.56
C ASP A 26 -40.11 -8.19 12.09
N ALA A 27 -40.55 -7.01 12.52
CA ALA A 27 -40.65 -6.55 13.90
C ALA A 27 -41.83 -7.18 14.68
N SER A 28 -41.90 -6.79 15.97
CA SER A 28 -43.11 -6.61 16.83
C SER A 28 -43.17 -7.54 18.06
N THR A 29 -42.94 -7.04 19.28
CA THR A 29 -43.91 -6.45 20.26
C THR A 29 -44.20 -7.49 21.37
N THR A 30 -43.96 -7.28 22.67
CA THR A 30 -44.73 -6.54 23.72
C THR A 30 -43.96 -6.54 25.07
N ALA A 31 -43.70 -5.39 25.72
CA ALA A 31 -44.34 -4.82 26.95
C ALA A 31 -44.33 -5.71 28.23
N SER A 32 -43.47 -5.43 29.26
CA SER A 32 -43.64 -4.58 30.49
C SER A 32 -44.31 -5.30 31.69
N PRO A 33 -44.29 -4.78 32.95
CA PRO A 33 -43.20 -4.20 33.77
C PRO A 33 -43.17 -4.78 35.21
N VAL A 34 -42.12 -4.53 36.01
CA VAL A 34 -42.25 -4.35 37.48
C VAL A 34 -41.08 -3.52 38.02
N ALA A 35 -41.44 -2.51 38.81
CA ALA A 35 -40.53 -1.62 39.51
C ALA A 35 -40.07 -2.26 40.83
N ASP A 36 -38.82 -2.01 41.22
CA ASP A 36 -38.52 -1.62 42.60
C ASP A 36 -37.17 -0.88 42.70
N ALA A 37 -37.09 -0.02 43.71
CA ALA A 37 -36.12 1.05 43.85
C ALA A 37 -34.82 0.63 44.57
N ALA A 38 -33.87 1.58 44.54
CA ALA A 38 -32.68 1.73 45.37
C ALA A 38 -31.40 0.99 44.97
N ALA A 39 -30.46 1.73 44.36
CA ALA A 39 -29.17 2.06 44.98
C ALA A 39 -28.37 3.00 44.06
N ARG A 40 -27.97 4.16 44.60
CA ARG A 40 -26.98 5.03 43.97
C ARG A 40 -25.59 4.49 44.31
N THR A 41 -24.84 4.07 43.30
CA THR A 41 -23.38 3.96 43.39
C THR A 41 -22.77 4.10 41.99
N ALA A 42 -21.77 4.96 41.90
CA ALA A 42 -21.08 5.37 40.69
C ALA A 42 -20.43 4.20 39.95
N SER A 43 -20.43 4.25 38.61
CA SER A 43 -19.38 3.63 37.80
C SER A 43 -19.30 4.25 36.42
N SER A 44 -18.06 4.31 35.94
CA SER A 44 -17.56 5.04 34.79
C SER A 44 -18.11 4.55 33.44
N ASP A 45 -18.81 5.41 32.72
CA ASP A 45 -18.96 5.26 31.28
C ASP A 45 -17.79 5.94 30.57
N LYS A 46 -16.71 5.17 30.41
CA LYS A 46 -15.67 5.46 29.43
C LYS A 46 -16.29 5.24 28.05
N ALA A 47 -16.93 6.28 27.52
CA ALA A 47 -17.34 6.33 26.13
C ALA A 47 -16.10 6.16 25.24
N THR A 48 -15.96 4.98 24.63
CA THR A 48 -15.05 4.75 23.52
C THR A 48 -15.49 5.66 22.38
N SER A 49 -14.85 6.83 22.28
CA SER A 49 -14.98 7.71 21.14
C SER A 49 -14.26 7.06 19.96
N GLY A 50 -15.04 6.39 19.10
CA GLY A 50 -14.65 6.19 17.71
C GLY A 50 -14.57 7.55 17.04
N ARG A 51 -13.39 8.18 17.13
CA ARG A 51 -13.16 9.51 16.58
C ARG A 51 -13.09 9.39 15.06
N ALA A 52 -14.14 9.82 14.37
CA ALA A 52 -14.09 10.08 12.94
C ALA A 52 -12.88 11.00 12.65
N PRO A 53 -12.09 10.71 11.60
CA PRO A 53 -10.93 11.53 11.27
C PRO A 53 -11.39 12.98 11.09
N SER A 54 -10.70 13.89 11.77
CA SER A 54 -11.02 15.32 11.68
C SER A 54 -10.90 15.77 10.22
N THR A 55 -11.77 16.66 9.74
CA THR A 55 -11.74 17.20 8.36
C THR A 55 -10.38 17.80 7.99
N SER A 56 -9.64 18.29 8.99
CA SER A 56 -8.26 18.75 8.82
C SER A 56 -7.24 17.63 8.60
N GLN A 57 -7.46 16.42 9.09
CA GLN A 57 -6.61 15.25 8.78
C GLN A 57 -6.86 14.74 7.36
N ALA A 58 -8.12 14.68 6.93
CA ALA A 58 -8.47 14.28 5.56
C ALA A 58 -7.86 15.23 4.53
N ALA A 59 -8.08 16.54 4.66
CA ALA A 59 -7.48 17.53 3.76
C ALA A 59 -5.94 17.47 3.73
N ARG A 60 -5.31 17.20 4.89
CA ARG A 60 -3.85 17.08 5.00
C ARG A 60 -3.29 15.78 4.43
N GLN A 61 -4.09 14.72 4.36
CA GLN A 61 -3.75 13.46 3.68
C GLN A 61 -3.83 13.67 2.17
N ASP A 62 -4.89 14.33 1.70
CA ASP A 62 -5.10 14.67 0.30
C ASP A 62 -3.93 15.50 -0.28
N ASP A 63 -3.44 16.50 0.48
CA ASP A 63 -2.26 17.29 0.09
C ASP A 63 -1.02 16.42 -0.19
N GLY A 64 -0.81 15.40 0.65
CA GLY A 64 0.34 14.53 0.52
C GLY A 64 0.19 13.55 -0.64
N VAL A 65 -1.03 13.08 -0.91
CA VAL A 65 -1.32 12.20 -2.05
C VAL A 65 -1.07 12.96 -3.35
N ALA A 66 -1.55 14.20 -3.47
CA ALA A 66 -1.27 15.05 -4.62
C ALA A 66 0.24 15.29 -4.83
N ALA A 67 0.97 15.64 -3.76
CA ALA A 67 2.41 15.88 -3.85
C ALA A 67 3.19 14.62 -4.28
N LEU A 68 2.77 13.44 -3.81
CA LEU A 68 3.36 12.18 -4.24
C LEU A 68 3.06 11.90 -5.72
N ALA A 69 1.80 12.06 -6.15
CA ALA A 69 1.41 11.88 -7.54
C ALA A 69 2.19 12.81 -8.48
N GLU A 70 2.38 14.08 -8.10
CA GLU A 70 3.21 15.04 -8.83
C GLU A 70 4.67 14.59 -8.91
N SER A 71 5.26 14.16 -7.79
CA SER A 71 6.66 13.71 -7.74
C SER A 71 6.94 12.46 -8.57
N LEU A 72 5.92 11.62 -8.77
CA LEU A 72 5.95 10.42 -9.60
C LEU A 72 5.54 10.69 -11.05
N HIS A 73 5.25 11.95 -11.40
CA HIS A 73 4.75 12.37 -12.71
C HIS A 73 3.50 11.59 -13.16
N LEU A 74 2.61 11.28 -12.21
CA LEU A 74 1.35 10.60 -12.49
C LEU A 74 0.36 11.56 -13.14
N ARG A 75 -0.40 11.04 -14.10
CA ARG A 75 -1.58 11.73 -14.64
C ARG A 75 -2.80 11.18 -13.93
N CYS A 76 -3.40 11.97 -13.05
CA CYS A 76 -4.56 11.56 -12.25
C CYS A 76 -5.81 12.32 -12.66
N GLU A 77 -6.95 11.64 -12.72
CA GLU A 77 -8.26 12.29 -12.81
C GLU A 77 -8.53 13.17 -11.58
N ASN A 78 -8.13 12.68 -10.39
CA ASN A 78 -8.17 13.47 -9.16
C ASN A 78 -6.90 13.23 -8.32
N ALA A 79 -5.91 14.11 -8.49
CA ALA A 79 -4.63 14.02 -7.81
C ALA A 79 -4.73 14.13 -6.28
N ALA A 80 -5.67 14.95 -5.75
CA ALA A 80 -5.87 15.10 -4.32
C ALA A 80 -6.31 13.79 -3.65
N LYS A 81 -7.07 12.96 -4.38
CA LYS A 81 -7.51 11.65 -3.90
C LYS A 81 -6.65 10.48 -4.39
N GLY A 82 -5.68 10.74 -5.26
CA GLY A 82 -4.87 9.69 -5.89
C GLY A 82 -5.69 8.71 -6.73
N SER A 83 -6.84 9.14 -7.26
CA SER A 83 -7.76 8.27 -7.99
C SER A 83 -7.66 8.49 -9.50
N GLY A 84 -7.79 7.39 -10.25
CA GLY A 84 -7.69 7.42 -11.72
C GLY A 84 -6.31 7.85 -12.19
N CYS A 85 -5.25 7.45 -11.48
CA CYS A 85 -3.88 7.79 -11.82
C CYS A 85 -3.30 6.80 -12.82
N VAL A 86 -2.59 7.31 -13.83
CA VAL A 86 -1.84 6.52 -14.80
C VAL A 86 -0.41 7.03 -14.94
N ALA A 87 0.51 6.13 -15.27
CA ALA A 87 1.90 6.44 -15.57
C ALA A 87 2.37 5.71 -16.82
N GLY A 88 3.18 6.38 -17.64
CA GLY A 88 3.78 5.78 -18.84
C GLY A 88 3.38 6.45 -20.14
N ASN A 89 3.48 5.69 -21.23
CA ASN A 89 3.28 6.15 -22.60
C ASN A 89 1.91 5.70 -23.12
N MET A 90 0.90 6.56 -22.92
CA MET A 90 -0.48 6.31 -23.35
C MET A 90 -0.62 6.22 -24.88
N ASP A 91 0.17 7.00 -25.63
CA ASP A 91 0.11 7.01 -27.10
C ASP A 91 0.58 5.68 -27.70
N ALA A 92 1.54 5.03 -27.03
CA ALA A 92 2.01 3.69 -27.38
C ALA A 92 1.15 2.56 -26.78
N GLY A 93 0.15 2.89 -25.95
CA GLY A 93 -0.62 1.90 -25.18
C GLY A 93 0.20 1.17 -24.11
N ASP A 94 1.33 1.74 -23.70
CA ASP A 94 2.27 1.16 -22.74
C ASP A 94 2.30 2.02 -21.47
N PHE A 95 1.30 1.81 -20.64
CA PHE A 95 1.08 2.54 -19.40
C PHE A 95 0.59 1.60 -18.29
N TYR A 96 0.69 2.09 -17.06
CA TYR A 96 0.21 1.42 -15.87
C TYR A 96 -0.92 2.24 -15.26
N ASP A 97 -1.94 1.55 -14.76
CA ASP A 97 -2.85 2.11 -13.76
C ASP A 97 -2.11 2.17 -12.42
N VAL A 98 -2.21 3.27 -11.69
CA VAL A 98 -1.43 3.48 -10.47
C VAL A 98 -2.36 3.78 -9.30
N ASP A 99 -2.31 2.93 -8.28
CA ASP A 99 -2.96 3.17 -7.00
C ASP A 99 -1.99 3.87 -6.06
N VAL A 100 -2.38 5.04 -5.52
CA VAL A 100 -1.54 5.84 -4.61
C VAL A 100 -1.98 5.63 -3.17
N SER A 101 -1.02 5.36 -2.27
CA SER A 101 -1.27 5.17 -0.85
C SER A 101 -1.17 6.48 -0.05
N PRO A 102 -1.90 6.62 1.08
CA PRO A 102 -1.99 7.86 1.84
C PRO A 102 -0.70 8.23 2.61
N GLY A 103 0.20 7.28 2.86
CA GLY A 103 1.48 7.49 3.54
C GLY A 103 1.99 6.25 4.29
N CYS A 104 3.03 6.43 5.11
CA CYS A 104 3.70 5.38 5.88
C CYS A 104 3.24 5.35 7.35
N GLY A 105 1.94 5.50 7.56
CA GLY A 105 1.30 5.65 8.87
C GLY A 105 0.73 4.35 9.42
N ALA A 106 -0.26 4.46 10.30
CA ALA A 106 -0.97 3.30 10.84
C ALA A 106 -1.66 2.48 9.74
N ASP A 107 -2.22 3.15 8.73
CA ASP A 107 -2.89 2.54 7.57
C ASP A 107 -1.94 2.36 6.37
N GLY A 108 -0.62 2.40 6.62
CA GLY A 108 0.39 2.25 5.58
C GLY A 108 0.52 0.82 5.10
N ASN A 109 0.94 0.66 3.83
CA ASN A 109 1.30 -0.63 3.28
C ASN A 109 2.81 -0.84 3.45
N PHE A 110 3.21 -1.98 3.98
CA PHE A 110 4.61 -2.25 4.34
C PHE A 110 5.07 -3.58 3.75
N ALA A 111 6.38 -3.67 3.54
CA ALA A 111 7.02 -4.88 3.05
C ALA A 111 8.44 -5.00 3.58
N GLY A 112 8.97 -6.21 3.47
CA GLY A 112 10.37 -6.52 3.64
C GLY A 112 11.02 -6.84 2.30
N VAL A 113 12.29 -6.50 2.12
CA VAL A 113 13.05 -6.98 0.97
C VAL A 113 13.37 -8.46 1.18
N ALA A 114 12.93 -9.31 0.24
CA ALA A 114 13.00 -10.77 0.33
C ALA A 114 14.31 -11.38 -0.21
N LYS A 115 15.05 -10.64 -1.04
CA LYS A 115 16.20 -11.14 -1.81
C LYS A 115 17.34 -10.14 -1.90
N ARG A 116 18.55 -10.65 -2.11
CA ARG A 116 19.72 -9.89 -2.56
C ARG A 116 19.52 -9.48 -4.01
N ASP A 117 19.83 -8.22 -4.35
CA ASP A 117 19.68 -7.56 -5.67
C ASP A 117 18.46 -6.63 -5.85
N ALA A 118 17.69 -6.38 -4.78
CA ALA A 118 16.54 -5.48 -4.80
C ALA A 118 16.91 -4.07 -5.28
N THR A 119 16.61 -3.78 -6.53
CA THR A 119 17.00 -2.54 -7.20
C THR A 119 15.79 -1.62 -7.29
N LEU A 120 15.97 -0.39 -6.84
CA LEU A 120 15.00 0.68 -7.00
C LEU A 120 15.25 1.39 -8.33
N LEU A 121 14.22 1.54 -9.12
CA LEU A 121 14.22 2.24 -10.39
C LEU A 121 13.69 3.67 -10.20
N ASP A 122 14.28 4.65 -10.90
CA ASP A 122 13.86 6.05 -10.82
C ASP A 122 12.55 6.35 -11.56
N ALA A 123 12.16 5.49 -12.51
CA ALA A 123 10.94 5.57 -13.28
C ALA A 123 10.40 4.17 -13.61
N LEU A 124 9.11 4.10 -13.96
CA LEU A 124 8.50 2.87 -14.47
C LEU A 124 9.07 2.55 -15.86
N PRO A 125 9.42 1.28 -16.13
CA PRO A 125 9.86 0.86 -17.44
C PRO A 125 8.66 0.80 -18.39
N VAL A 126 8.66 1.75 -19.33
CA VAL A 126 7.73 1.84 -20.47
C VAL A 126 8.47 2.20 -21.76
N THR A 127 7.80 2.08 -22.89
CA THR A 127 8.30 2.40 -24.22
C THR A 127 8.78 3.84 -24.30
N GLY A 128 10.08 4.01 -24.58
CA GLY A 128 10.75 5.31 -24.67
C GLY A 128 11.30 5.85 -23.35
N SER A 129 11.04 5.18 -22.22
CA SER A 129 11.63 5.56 -20.93
C SER A 129 13.14 5.27 -20.88
N LYS A 130 13.87 6.10 -20.14
CA LYS A 130 15.29 5.88 -19.82
C LYS A 130 15.43 5.62 -18.33
N VAL A 131 15.04 4.41 -17.92
CA VAL A 131 15.08 4.01 -16.52
C VAL A 131 16.52 3.84 -16.05
N GLN A 132 16.82 4.38 -14.87
CA GLN A 132 18.09 4.19 -14.19
C GLN A 132 17.89 3.55 -12.83
N VAL A 133 18.97 2.97 -12.32
CA VAL A 133 19.00 2.46 -10.94
C VAL A 133 19.14 3.64 -9.99
N ALA A 134 18.11 3.87 -9.18
CA ALA A 134 18.06 4.87 -8.13
C ALA A 134 18.94 4.46 -6.94
N ALA A 135 18.73 3.24 -6.44
CA ALA A 135 19.43 2.66 -5.30
C ALA A 135 19.30 1.13 -5.31
N ARG A 136 20.09 0.44 -4.48
CA ARG A 136 19.99 -0.99 -4.23
C ARG A 136 19.78 -1.23 -2.74
N LEU A 137 18.72 -1.96 -2.42
CA LEU A 137 18.36 -2.33 -1.06
C LEU A 137 19.00 -3.65 -0.66
N SER A 138 19.35 -3.74 0.61
CA SER A 138 19.79 -5.00 1.22
C SER A 138 18.62 -5.91 1.53
N ASP A 139 18.88 -7.22 1.51
CA ASP A 139 17.97 -8.22 2.05
C ASP A 139 17.58 -7.92 3.50
N GLY A 140 16.30 -8.13 3.83
CA GLY A 140 15.73 -7.81 5.13
C GLY A 140 15.52 -6.31 5.38
N GLN A 141 15.64 -5.44 4.36
CA GLN A 141 15.33 -4.02 4.47
C GLN A 141 13.81 -3.82 4.62
N PHE A 142 13.41 -3.04 5.62
CA PHE A 142 12.03 -2.60 5.81
C PHE A 142 11.69 -1.44 4.86
N VAL A 143 10.54 -1.52 4.20
CA VAL A 143 10.06 -0.50 3.27
C VAL A 143 8.57 -0.20 3.47
N CYS A 144 8.19 1.02 3.11
CA CYS A 144 6.81 1.46 2.97
C CYS A 144 6.45 1.54 1.48
N ILE A 145 5.31 0.96 1.10
CA ILE A 145 4.76 1.02 -0.26
C ILE A 145 3.86 2.26 -0.34
N LEU A 146 4.20 3.17 -1.24
CA LEU A 146 3.49 4.43 -1.45
C LEU A 146 2.66 4.45 -2.74
N ALA A 147 2.97 3.60 -3.72
CA ALA A 147 2.14 3.41 -4.89
C ALA A 147 2.29 2.00 -5.45
N THR A 148 1.27 1.53 -6.15
CA THR A 148 1.28 0.27 -6.90
C THR A 148 0.95 0.54 -8.35
N ALA A 149 1.84 0.17 -9.26
CA ALA A 149 1.60 0.22 -10.70
C ALA A 149 1.10 -1.14 -11.18
N HIS A 150 -0.02 -1.14 -11.88
CA HIS A 150 -0.73 -2.32 -12.34
C HIS A 150 -0.61 -2.48 -13.86
N ALA A 151 -0.32 -3.70 -14.29
CA ALA A 151 -0.49 -4.14 -15.67
C ALA A 151 -1.74 -5.03 -15.72
N GLY A 152 -2.88 -4.43 -16.10
CA GLY A 152 -4.18 -5.06 -15.93
C GLY A 152 -4.50 -5.30 -14.45
N GLN A 153 -4.86 -6.53 -14.07
CA GLN A 153 -5.27 -6.85 -12.70
C GLN A 153 -4.10 -7.21 -11.76
N ARG A 154 -2.85 -7.11 -12.21
CA ARG A 154 -1.67 -7.55 -11.44
C ARG A 154 -0.78 -6.36 -11.12
N ALA A 155 -0.29 -6.29 -9.89
CA ALA A 155 0.81 -5.41 -9.54
C ALA A 155 2.04 -5.78 -10.40
N ALA A 156 2.56 -4.82 -11.14
CA ALA A 156 3.76 -4.93 -11.94
C ALA A 156 4.96 -4.32 -11.22
N TYR A 157 4.75 -3.20 -10.51
CA TYR A 157 5.76 -2.54 -9.70
C TYR A 157 5.14 -1.91 -8.45
N TYR A 158 5.92 -1.82 -7.38
CA TYR A 158 5.63 -0.99 -6.21
C TYR A 158 6.57 0.20 -6.18
N TYR A 159 6.06 1.39 -5.91
CA TYR A 159 6.91 2.50 -5.49
C TYR A 159 7.10 2.43 -3.99
N VAL A 160 8.35 2.24 -3.57
CA VAL A 160 8.69 2.04 -2.16
C VAL A 160 9.64 3.08 -1.64
N VAL A 161 9.62 3.26 -0.33
CA VAL A 161 10.60 4.06 0.40
C VAL A 161 11.19 3.22 1.54
N ALA A 162 12.51 3.10 1.58
CA ALA A 162 13.22 2.46 2.69
C ALA A 162 13.24 3.40 3.89
N ILE A 163 12.59 2.99 4.98
CA ILE A 163 12.42 3.79 6.20
C ILE A 163 12.86 3.00 7.43
N PRO A 164 13.34 3.65 8.50
CA PRO A 164 13.62 2.96 9.76
C PRO A 164 12.31 2.48 10.40
N PRO A 165 12.17 1.19 10.76
CA PRO A 165 10.97 0.70 11.43
C PRO A 165 10.67 1.44 12.73
N ALA A 166 11.71 1.89 13.44
CA ALA A 166 11.60 2.66 14.68
C ALA A 166 10.87 4.01 14.50
N SER A 167 10.78 4.53 13.27
CA SER A 167 10.02 5.74 12.95
C SER A 167 8.53 5.48 12.68
N VAL A 168 8.13 4.21 12.55
CA VAL A 168 6.74 3.81 12.31
C VAL A 168 6.09 3.43 13.64
N GLY A 169 5.11 4.22 14.07
CA GLY A 169 4.42 3.97 15.35
C GLY A 169 3.80 2.57 15.46
N ALA A 170 3.30 2.03 14.35
CA ALA A 170 2.73 0.68 14.28
C ALA A 170 3.77 -0.43 14.53
N CYS A 171 5.07 -0.19 14.32
CA CYS A 171 6.11 -1.20 14.46
C CYS A 171 6.51 -1.53 15.91
N LYS A 172 6.07 -0.73 16.89
CA LYS A 172 6.53 -0.88 18.27
C LYS A 172 6.16 -2.25 18.85
N GLY A 173 7.17 -3.03 19.22
CA GLY A 173 6.99 -4.34 19.88
C GLY A 173 6.59 -5.48 18.95
N LYS A 174 6.59 -5.27 17.62
CA LYS A 174 6.20 -6.30 16.64
C LYS A 174 7.41 -7.06 16.11
N PRO A 175 7.41 -8.41 16.14
CA PRO A 175 8.53 -9.22 15.66
C PRO A 175 8.89 -8.97 14.20
N ILE A 176 7.89 -8.69 13.34
CA ILE A 176 8.11 -8.46 11.91
C ILE A 176 8.99 -7.23 11.64
N CYS A 177 8.89 -6.20 12.49
CA CYS A 177 9.74 -5.00 12.44
C CYS A 177 11.13 -5.18 13.07
N THR A 178 11.36 -6.31 13.74
CA THR A 178 12.70 -6.75 14.19
C THR A 178 13.36 -7.60 13.11
N GLN A 179 12.58 -8.48 12.45
CA GLN A 179 13.04 -9.29 11.33
C GLN A 179 13.46 -8.40 10.15
N TYR A 180 12.56 -7.52 9.70
CA TYR A 180 12.84 -6.52 8.67
C TYR A 180 13.23 -5.22 9.34
N GLY A 181 14.45 -4.76 9.05
CA GLY A 181 15.09 -3.67 9.78
C GLY A 181 15.58 -2.55 8.87
N GLU A 182 16.18 -1.54 9.49
CA GLU A 182 17.08 -0.63 8.79
C GLU A 182 18.33 -1.43 8.37
N ARG A 183 18.68 -1.37 7.09
CA ARG A 183 19.85 -2.04 6.50
C ARG A 183 20.66 -1.04 5.68
N PRO A 184 21.93 -1.35 5.37
CA PRO A 184 22.70 -0.55 4.44
C PRO A 184 22.01 -0.43 3.07
N VAL A 185 21.99 0.77 2.53
CA VAL A 185 21.49 1.06 1.18
C VAL A 185 22.64 1.59 0.32
N ASP A 186 22.77 1.03 -0.87
CA ASP A 186 23.69 1.52 -1.90
C ASP A 186 22.93 2.52 -2.79
N PHE A 187 23.25 3.81 -2.66
CA PHE A 187 22.63 4.87 -3.45
C PHE A 187 23.41 5.04 -4.75
N VAL A 188 22.73 4.93 -5.90
CA VAL A 188 23.37 4.91 -7.21
C VAL A 188 23.20 6.26 -7.90
N THR A 189 21.98 6.61 -8.34
CA THR A 189 21.69 7.93 -8.93
C THR A 189 21.00 8.88 -7.97
N GLN A 190 20.35 8.36 -6.92
CA GLN A 190 19.73 9.20 -5.89
C GLN A 190 20.79 9.94 -5.06
N ARG A 191 20.67 11.27 -5.01
CA ARG A 191 21.56 12.12 -4.22
C ARG A 191 21.14 12.18 -2.77
N LYS A 192 22.12 12.18 -1.87
CA LYS A 192 21.94 12.38 -0.42
C LYS A 192 22.28 13.82 -0.04
N GLN A 193 21.50 14.39 0.87
CA GLN A 193 21.65 15.73 1.43
C GLN A 193 22.27 15.72 2.83
N GLY A 194 22.61 14.55 3.37
CA GLY A 194 23.10 14.36 4.74
C GLY A 194 22.01 14.35 5.81
N LYS A 195 20.74 14.21 5.42
CA LYS A 195 19.59 14.21 6.35
C LYS A 195 19.19 12.78 6.68
N ARG A 196 19.05 12.46 7.96
CA ARG A 196 18.60 11.14 8.39
C ARG A 196 17.21 10.84 7.84
N CYS A 197 17.04 9.67 7.22
CA CYS A 197 15.74 9.18 6.81
C CYS A 197 14.87 8.87 8.04
N ALA A 198 13.63 9.35 8.05
CA ALA A 198 12.62 8.99 9.04
C ALA A 198 11.22 9.17 8.47
N VAL A 199 10.24 8.47 9.04
CA VAL A 199 8.85 8.89 8.94
C VAL A 199 8.61 10.00 9.96
N ALA A 200 8.19 11.16 9.49
CA ALA A 200 7.93 12.34 10.32
C ALA A 200 6.55 12.92 10.03
N GLY A 201 6.13 13.85 10.89
CA GLY A 201 4.90 14.62 10.74
C GLY A 201 3.68 13.75 10.40
N LYS A 202 3.09 13.98 9.22
CA LYS A 202 1.88 13.33 8.71
C LYS A 202 2.15 11.91 8.14
N ALA A 203 2.98 11.13 8.81
CA ALA A 203 3.42 9.83 8.34
C ALA A 203 4.10 9.85 6.96
N ARG A 204 4.89 10.90 6.70
CA ARG A 204 5.60 11.09 5.44
C ARG A 204 7.08 10.74 5.61
N PRO A 205 7.70 10.06 4.65
CA PRO A 205 9.15 9.93 4.61
C PRO A 205 9.79 11.31 4.43
N GLU A 206 10.76 11.62 5.27
CA GLU A 206 11.56 12.85 5.20
C GLU A 206 13.05 12.50 5.33
N GLY A 207 13.91 13.34 4.74
CA GLY A 207 15.35 13.12 4.69
C GLY A 207 15.81 12.25 3.53
N ASP A 208 16.99 11.64 3.66
CA ASP A 208 17.62 10.86 2.59
C ASP A 208 17.13 9.41 2.58
N CYS A 209 15.82 9.22 2.39
CA CYS A 209 15.24 7.90 2.22
C CYS A 209 15.45 7.40 0.79
N ALA A 210 15.99 6.18 0.64
CA ALA A 210 16.05 5.57 -0.67
C ALA A 210 14.65 5.21 -1.15
N GLN A 211 14.35 5.53 -2.41
CA GLN A 211 13.01 5.39 -2.95
C GLN A 211 13.02 5.15 -4.46
N GLY A 212 12.03 4.40 -4.94
CA GLY A 212 11.91 4.07 -6.35
C GLY A 212 10.97 2.90 -6.60
N TRP A 213 10.80 2.58 -7.88
CA TRP A 213 9.98 1.45 -8.33
C TRP A 213 10.75 0.14 -8.20
N ILE A 214 10.07 -0.91 -7.73
CA ILE A 214 10.65 -2.23 -7.54
C ILE A 214 9.64 -3.31 -7.93
N GLU A 215 10.14 -4.42 -8.47
CA GLU A 215 9.30 -5.56 -8.85
C GLU A 215 8.72 -6.27 -7.61
N PRO A 216 7.45 -6.71 -7.65
CA PRO A 216 6.78 -7.39 -6.53
C PRO A 216 7.54 -8.59 -5.97
N GLN A 217 8.17 -9.38 -6.85
CA GLN A 217 8.91 -10.60 -6.49
C GLN A 217 10.18 -10.38 -5.66
N LYS A 218 10.58 -9.12 -5.44
CA LYS A 218 11.69 -8.73 -4.57
C LYS A 218 11.23 -8.38 -3.15
N LEU A 219 9.93 -8.35 -2.91
CA LEU A 219 9.32 -7.95 -1.65
C LEU A 219 8.47 -9.06 -1.03
N ASP A 220 8.57 -9.19 0.29
CA ASP A 220 7.61 -9.88 1.13
C ASP A 220 6.60 -8.84 1.63
N VAL A 221 5.45 -8.72 0.95
CA VAL A 221 4.41 -7.74 1.30
C VAL A 221 3.65 -8.23 2.53
N PHE A 222 3.49 -7.35 3.54
CA PHE A 222 2.80 -7.68 4.78
C PHE A 222 1.29 -7.57 4.59
N SER A 223 0.71 -8.60 3.94
CA SER A 223 -0.70 -8.60 3.52
C SER A 223 -1.70 -8.58 4.69
N GLU A 224 -1.27 -9.05 5.86
CA GLU A 224 -2.05 -8.98 7.12
C GLU A 224 -1.77 -7.70 7.92
N GLY A 225 -1.07 -6.73 7.31
CA GLY A 225 -0.59 -5.52 7.96
C GLY A 225 0.63 -5.75 8.86
N LEU A 226 0.98 -4.71 9.63
CA LEU A 226 1.97 -4.79 10.71
C LEU A 226 1.31 -5.35 11.97
#